data_AF-A0A2V6NFU6-F1
#
_entry.id   AF-A0A2V6NFU6-F1
#
_cell.length_a   1.000
_cell.length_b   1.000
_cell.length_c   1.000
_cell.angle_alpha   90.00
_cell.angle_beta   90.00
_cell.angle_gamma   90.00
#
_symmetry.space_group_name_H-M   'P 1'
#
loop_
_entity.id
_entity.type
_entity.pdbx_description
1 polymer ?
#
loop_
_entity_poly.entity_id
_entity_poly.type
_entity_poly.pdbx_seq_one_letter_code
_entity_poly.pdbx_strand_id
1 'polypeptide(L)'
;MRVIVINTGTEILLGDVLNTHLAFIAREVFYFGLRIDEQRTIPDGDAIQSTLADVSSRAEIVFVTGGLGPTSDDITRELVAGYLQLPLLEDAIVREAIRSRLAALRIPTTKRIWRQALVPAGADVLPNENGTAPGLYVPANINPAVPSPHLFLLPGPPRELQPMFTNFVAPILRRIAIGSKKVAMRTFRIANMGESIIEKKIGDLVLAIPEIELGYCARPGEVEVRVIGSAVAVTQAQEIIRKKLDNAIFSASDETLADVLVRFLSERGQTLALAESCTGGFLADQITNVPGASKVFVAGYVTYSNEEKIRTLGVSRESIEKFGAVSEQIATEMAEGLRRRTGTTHGIATTGVAGPTGGSEEKPVGTVFVALSSGNQPTRWEKFFFPSDRETFKQLVAQRAFDLLRQRLL
;
A
#
# COMPACT_ATOMS: atom_id res chain seq x y z
N MET A 1 -12.08 -23.38 4.46
CA MET A 1 -12.30 -23.31 3.01
C MET A 1 -10.98 -22.97 2.36
N ARG A 2 -10.54 -23.75 1.37
CA ARG A 2 -9.35 -23.45 0.57
C ARG A 2 -9.67 -22.37 -0.45
N VAL A 3 -8.85 -21.33 -0.49
CA VAL A 3 -9.01 -20.18 -1.38
C VAL A 3 -7.82 -20.06 -2.30
N ILE A 4 -8.09 -19.95 -3.60
CA ILE A 4 -7.05 -19.82 -4.64
C ILE A 4 -7.28 -18.53 -5.43
N VAL A 5 -6.19 -17.85 -5.79
CA VAL A 5 -6.22 -16.69 -6.69
C VAL A 5 -5.53 -17.04 -8.00
N ILE A 6 -6.21 -16.84 -9.11
CA ILE A 6 -5.70 -16.94 -10.47
C ILE A 6 -5.64 -15.53 -11.04
N ASN A 7 -4.44 -15.05 -11.34
CA ASN A 7 -4.24 -13.79 -12.00
C ASN A 7 -3.96 -14.06 -13.49
N THR A 8 -4.81 -13.53 -14.37
CA THR A 8 -4.61 -13.60 -15.82
C THR A 8 -4.01 -12.28 -16.29
N GLY A 9 -3.06 -12.37 -17.22
CA GLY A 9 -2.41 -11.20 -17.79
C GLY A 9 -0.98 -11.52 -18.20
N THR A 10 -0.73 -11.52 -19.50
CA THR A 10 0.60 -11.75 -20.07
C THR A 10 1.62 -10.73 -19.57
N GLU A 11 1.20 -9.48 -19.38
CA GLU A 11 2.00 -8.38 -18.83
C GLU A 11 2.48 -8.64 -17.39
N ILE A 12 1.73 -9.43 -16.61
CA ILE A 12 2.16 -9.84 -15.26
C ILE A 12 3.29 -10.88 -15.37
N LEU A 13 3.21 -11.80 -16.33
CA LEU A 13 4.25 -12.81 -16.57
C LEU A 13 5.52 -12.21 -17.19
N LEU A 14 5.37 -11.15 -18.00
CA LEU A 14 6.50 -10.39 -18.54
C LEU A 14 7.17 -9.50 -17.49
N GLY A 15 6.50 -9.24 -16.36
CA GLY A 15 6.99 -8.36 -15.31
C GLY A 15 6.79 -6.86 -15.61
N ASP A 16 5.99 -6.52 -16.62
CA ASP A 16 5.67 -5.13 -16.98
C ASP A 16 4.73 -4.48 -15.94
N VAL A 17 3.92 -5.30 -15.28
CA VAL A 17 2.99 -4.86 -14.23
C VAL A 17 3.19 -5.69 -12.97
N LEU A 18 3.38 -5.01 -11.84
CA LEU A 18 3.41 -5.67 -10.54
C LEU A 18 2.01 -6.19 -10.18
N ASN A 19 1.91 -7.48 -9.86
CA ASN A 19 0.67 -8.06 -9.38
C ASN A 19 0.33 -7.57 -7.96
N THR A 20 -0.56 -6.57 -7.89
CA THR A 20 -1.06 -6.02 -6.62
C THR A 20 -2.38 -6.65 -6.18
N HIS A 21 -2.99 -7.50 -7.01
CA HIS A 21 -4.32 -8.08 -6.74
C HIS A 21 -4.26 -9.05 -5.56
N LEU A 22 -3.22 -9.89 -5.48
CA LEU A 22 -3.05 -10.81 -4.35
C LEU A 22 -3.02 -10.05 -3.03
N ALA A 23 -2.17 -9.02 -2.94
CA ALA A 23 -1.96 -8.28 -1.71
C ALA A 23 -3.30 -7.73 -1.16
N PHE A 24 -4.12 -7.19 -2.04
CA PHE A 24 -5.46 -6.71 -1.69
C PHE A 24 -6.40 -7.86 -1.30
N ILE A 25 -6.60 -8.86 -2.19
CA ILE A 25 -7.56 -9.95 -1.96
C ILE A 25 -7.20 -10.72 -0.68
N ALA A 26 -5.93 -11.05 -0.47
CA ALA A 26 -5.46 -11.79 0.70
C ALA A 26 -5.77 -11.05 2.01
N ARG A 27 -5.63 -9.71 2.02
CA ARG A 27 -6.00 -8.88 3.18
C ARG A 27 -7.50 -8.87 3.41
N GLU A 28 -8.29 -8.70 2.36
CA GLU A 28 -9.75 -8.56 2.50
C GLU A 28 -10.44 -9.88 2.86
N VAL A 29 -9.99 -11.02 2.29
CA VAL A 29 -10.59 -12.33 2.61
C VAL A 29 -10.32 -12.74 4.07
N PHE A 30 -9.23 -12.24 4.66
CA PHE A 30 -8.84 -12.53 6.03
C PHE A 30 -9.94 -12.15 7.05
N TYR A 31 -10.68 -11.07 6.80
CA TYR A 31 -11.80 -10.65 7.66
C TYR A 31 -12.96 -11.66 7.71
N PHE A 32 -13.01 -12.59 6.75
CA PHE A 32 -13.99 -13.67 6.71
C PHE A 32 -13.46 -14.99 7.29
N GLY A 33 -12.27 -14.98 7.90
CA GLY A 33 -11.61 -16.20 8.42
C GLY A 33 -11.03 -17.07 7.31
N LEU A 34 -10.78 -16.49 6.14
CA LEU A 34 -10.20 -17.16 4.99
C LEU A 34 -8.73 -16.75 4.83
N ARG A 35 -7.92 -17.62 4.24
CA ARG A 35 -6.55 -17.30 3.82
C ARG A 35 -6.38 -17.77 2.38
N ILE A 36 -5.51 -17.10 1.63
CA ILE A 36 -5.12 -17.57 0.30
C ILE A 36 -4.09 -18.68 0.50
N ASP A 37 -4.43 -19.89 0.06
CA ASP A 37 -3.57 -21.07 0.15
C ASP A 37 -2.62 -21.17 -1.05
N GLU A 38 -3.07 -20.71 -2.21
CA GLU A 38 -2.34 -20.85 -3.47
C GLU A 38 -2.66 -19.65 -4.38
N GLN A 39 -1.64 -19.15 -5.08
CA GLN A 39 -1.81 -18.20 -6.18
C GLN A 39 -1.18 -18.77 -7.45
N ARG A 40 -1.80 -18.50 -8.60
CA ARG A 40 -1.22 -18.73 -9.93
C ARG A 40 -1.32 -17.48 -10.78
N THR A 41 -0.21 -17.10 -11.41
CA THR A 41 -0.21 -16.13 -12.52
C THR A 41 -0.10 -16.92 -13.82
N ILE A 42 -1.00 -16.68 -14.76
CA ILE A 42 -1.11 -17.43 -16.02
C ILE A 42 -1.29 -16.49 -17.21
N PRO A 43 -0.88 -16.91 -18.43
CA PRO A 43 -1.15 -16.11 -19.62
C PRO A 43 -2.65 -16.13 -19.93
N ASP A 44 -3.09 -15.16 -20.73
CA ASP A 44 -4.44 -15.16 -21.29
C ASP A 44 -4.60 -16.33 -22.29
N GLY A 45 -5.81 -16.88 -22.41
CA GLY A 45 -6.07 -18.03 -23.28
C GLY A 45 -6.26 -19.34 -22.52
N ASP A 46 -6.01 -20.46 -23.21
CA ASP A 46 -6.36 -21.82 -22.77
C ASP A 46 -5.81 -22.20 -21.38
N ALA A 47 -4.74 -21.52 -20.94
CA ALA A 47 -4.19 -21.66 -19.60
C ALA A 47 -5.23 -21.41 -18.49
N ILE A 48 -6.24 -20.58 -18.75
CA ILE A 48 -7.34 -20.31 -17.82
C ILE A 48 -8.15 -21.58 -17.57
N GLN A 49 -8.55 -22.30 -18.63
CA GLN A 49 -9.36 -23.51 -18.50
C GLN A 49 -8.55 -24.66 -17.88
N SER A 50 -7.30 -24.85 -18.31
CA SER A 50 -6.45 -25.92 -17.76
C SER A 50 -6.15 -25.69 -16.28
N THR A 51 -5.95 -24.43 -15.87
CA THR A 51 -5.75 -24.08 -14.46
C THR A 51 -7.01 -24.29 -13.64
N LEU A 52 -8.18 -23.88 -14.14
CA LEU A 52 -9.46 -24.13 -13.49
C LEU A 52 -9.70 -25.64 -13.31
N ALA A 53 -9.42 -26.45 -14.32
CA ALA A 53 -9.54 -27.90 -14.24
C ALA A 53 -8.65 -28.50 -13.14
N ASP A 54 -7.41 -28.02 -13.01
CA ASP A 54 -6.50 -28.49 -11.97
C ASP A 54 -6.95 -28.10 -10.56
N VAL A 55 -7.41 -26.85 -10.36
CA VAL A 55 -7.71 -26.34 -9.01
C VAL A 55 -9.11 -26.66 -8.51
N SER A 56 -10.08 -26.90 -9.40
CA SER A 56 -11.50 -27.00 -9.02
C SER A 56 -11.83 -28.19 -8.12
N SER A 57 -11.02 -29.25 -8.15
CA SER A 57 -11.21 -30.43 -7.29
C SER A 57 -10.84 -30.20 -5.83
N ARG A 58 -10.06 -29.15 -5.54
CA ARG A 58 -9.44 -28.93 -4.22
C ARG A 58 -9.71 -27.55 -3.63
N ALA A 59 -10.14 -26.59 -4.43
CA ALA A 59 -10.55 -25.27 -3.96
C ALA A 59 -12.04 -25.24 -3.65
N GLU A 60 -12.44 -24.45 -2.67
CA GLU A 60 -13.86 -24.10 -2.45
C GLU A 60 -14.19 -22.70 -2.98
N ILE A 61 -13.19 -21.81 -3.04
CA ILE A 61 -13.30 -20.46 -3.59
C ILE A 61 -12.12 -20.19 -4.52
N VAL A 62 -12.40 -19.68 -5.72
CA VAL A 62 -11.38 -19.23 -6.68
C VAL A 62 -11.69 -17.81 -7.12
N PHE A 63 -10.72 -16.93 -6.95
CA PHE A 63 -10.72 -15.59 -7.56
C PHE A 63 -9.98 -15.66 -8.89
N VAL A 64 -10.57 -15.17 -9.97
CA VAL A 64 -9.91 -14.98 -11.26
C VAL A 64 -9.88 -13.48 -11.54
N THR A 65 -8.71 -12.89 -11.70
CA THR A 65 -8.58 -11.44 -11.95
C THR A 65 -8.02 -11.17 -13.33
N GLY A 66 -8.63 -10.26 -14.09
CA GLY A 66 -8.17 -9.88 -15.43
C GLY A 66 -8.98 -10.51 -16.56
N GLY A 67 -8.77 -10.02 -17.78
CA GLY A 67 -9.36 -10.55 -19.01
C GLY A 67 -10.89 -10.39 -19.14
N LEU A 68 -11.48 -9.35 -18.51
CA LEU A 68 -12.93 -9.05 -18.56
C LEU A 68 -13.28 -7.82 -19.42
N GLY A 69 -12.28 -7.15 -19.98
CA GLY A 69 -12.47 -5.99 -20.83
C GLY A 69 -13.05 -6.34 -22.21
N PRO A 70 -12.96 -5.40 -23.17
CA PRO A 70 -13.51 -5.56 -24.50
C PRO A 70 -12.50 -6.02 -25.57
N THR A 71 -11.22 -6.21 -25.27
CA THR A 71 -10.19 -6.47 -26.29
C THR A 71 -10.18 -7.93 -26.77
N SER A 72 -9.20 -8.31 -27.59
CA SER A 72 -9.11 -9.67 -28.16
C SER A 72 -8.55 -10.71 -27.20
N ASP A 73 -7.72 -10.25 -26.27
CA ASP A 73 -7.11 -10.97 -25.14
C ASP A 73 -8.02 -11.01 -23.90
N ASP A 74 -9.07 -10.19 -23.84
CA ASP A 74 -10.12 -10.30 -22.82
C ASP A 74 -11.09 -11.47 -23.11
N ILE A 75 -10.71 -12.66 -22.64
CA ILE A 75 -11.43 -13.93 -22.89
C ILE A 75 -11.71 -14.75 -21.62
N THR A 76 -11.44 -14.21 -20.42
CA THR A 76 -11.61 -14.92 -19.15
C THR A 76 -13.05 -15.40 -18.95
N ARG A 77 -14.03 -14.55 -19.25
CA ARG A 77 -15.45 -14.90 -19.15
C ARG A 77 -15.82 -16.08 -20.03
N GLU A 78 -15.43 -16.03 -21.30
CA GLU A 78 -15.72 -17.05 -22.31
C GLU A 78 -15.10 -18.40 -21.92
N LEU A 79 -13.87 -18.38 -21.44
CA LEU A 79 -13.15 -19.59 -21.06
C LEU A 79 -13.71 -20.21 -19.76
N VAL A 80 -14.09 -19.40 -18.78
CA VAL A 80 -14.79 -19.88 -17.58
C VAL A 80 -16.16 -20.48 -17.95
N ALA A 81 -16.94 -19.80 -18.80
CA ALA A 81 -18.23 -20.32 -19.25
C ALA A 81 -18.08 -21.65 -20.02
N GLY A 82 -17.08 -21.74 -20.89
CA GLY A 82 -16.75 -22.96 -21.63
C GLY A 82 -16.33 -24.12 -20.71
N TYR A 83 -15.50 -23.84 -19.69
CA TYR A 83 -15.09 -24.84 -18.71
C TYR A 83 -16.29 -25.42 -17.94
N LEU A 84 -17.21 -24.54 -17.52
CA LEU A 84 -18.43 -24.92 -16.80
C LEU A 84 -19.54 -25.45 -17.71
N GLN A 85 -19.34 -25.45 -19.03
CA GLN A 85 -20.34 -25.79 -20.04
C GLN A 85 -21.64 -24.97 -19.90
N LEU A 86 -21.50 -23.67 -19.64
CA LEU A 86 -22.61 -22.73 -19.51
C LEU A 86 -22.73 -21.86 -20.77
N PRO A 87 -23.94 -21.62 -21.29
CA PRO A 87 -24.13 -20.63 -22.33
C PRO A 87 -23.90 -19.22 -21.79
N LEU A 88 -23.36 -18.34 -22.64
CA LEU A 88 -23.28 -16.91 -22.37
C LEU A 88 -24.56 -16.22 -22.85
N LEU A 89 -25.23 -15.52 -21.94
CA LEU A 89 -26.46 -14.78 -22.20
C LEU A 89 -26.18 -13.28 -22.08
N GLU A 90 -26.81 -12.48 -22.93
CA GLU A 90 -26.70 -11.04 -22.82
C GLU A 90 -27.57 -10.52 -21.66
N ASP A 91 -26.97 -9.74 -20.77
CA ASP A 91 -27.64 -9.05 -19.68
C ASP A 91 -28.01 -7.61 -20.08
N ALA A 92 -29.31 -7.32 -20.14
CA ALA A 92 -29.82 -6.02 -20.56
C ALA A 92 -29.44 -4.88 -19.59
N ILE A 93 -29.30 -5.17 -18.30
CA ILE A 93 -28.94 -4.19 -17.27
C ILE A 93 -27.47 -3.80 -17.44
N VAL A 94 -26.59 -4.79 -17.63
CA VAL A 94 -25.16 -4.54 -17.92
C VAL A 94 -25.01 -3.76 -19.22
N ARG A 95 -25.74 -4.15 -20.27
CA ARG A 95 -25.71 -3.44 -21.55
C ARG A 95 -26.11 -1.98 -21.40
N GLU A 96 -27.13 -1.70 -20.59
CA GLU A 96 -27.58 -0.34 -20.31
C GLU A 96 -26.56 0.46 -19.50
N ALA A 97 -25.94 -0.16 -18.49
CA ALA A 97 -24.91 0.46 -17.67
C ALA A 97 -23.69 0.87 -18.52
N ILE A 98 -23.23 -0.01 -19.42
CA ILE A 98 -22.15 0.28 -20.38
C ILE A 98 -22.54 1.45 -21.27
N ARG A 99 -23.74 1.41 -21.85
CA ARG A 99 -24.26 2.48 -22.74
C ARG A 99 -24.29 3.83 -22.03
N SER A 100 -24.85 3.86 -20.81
CA SER A 100 -24.97 5.07 -19.99
C SER A 100 -23.61 5.66 -19.62
N ARG A 101 -22.65 4.80 -19.22
CA ARG A 101 -21.29 5.23 -18.88
C ARG A 101 -20.57 5.83 -20.08
N LEU A 102 -20.61 5.16 -21.23
CA LEU A 102 -19.96 5.66 -22.45
C LEU A 102 -20.57 6.97 -22.91
N ALA A 103 -21.90 7.11 -22.84
CA ALA A 103 -22.59 8.35 -23.17
C ALA A 103 -22.19 9.50 -22.24
N ALA A 104 -22.13 9.26 -20.92
CA ALA A 104 -21.71 10.25 -19.94
C ALA A 104 -20.26 10.73 -20.16
N LEU A 105 -19.37 9.83 -20.57
CA LEU A 105 -17.97 10.13 -20.88
C LEU A 105 -17.74 10.58 -22.33
N ARG A 106 -18.80 10.63 -23.16
CA ARG A 106 -18.76 10.94 -24.60
C ARG A 106 -17.81 10.04 -25.39
N ILE A 107 -17.71 8.78 -24.99
CA ILE A 107 -16.88 7.77 -25.65
C ILE A 107 -17.74 7.03 -26.69
N PRO A 108 -17.30 6.92 -27.96
CA PRO A 108 -18.04 6.18 -28.98
C PRO A 108 -18.06 4.67 -28.69
N THR A 109 -19.18 4.02 -29.00
CA THR A 109 -19.34 2.57 -28.83
C THR A 109 -18.64 1.79 -29.94
N THR A 110 -18.02 0.66 -29.62
CA THR A 110 -17.51 -0.31 -30.59
C THR A 110 -18.31 -1.61 -30.53
N LYS A 111 -18.26 -2.46 -31.57
CA LYS A 111 -18.97 -3.75 -31.54
C LYS A 111 -18.51 -4.66 -30.39
N ARG A 112 -17.20 -4.63 -30.08
CA ARG A 112 -16.60 -5.51 -29.06
C ARG A 112 -16.97 -5.12 -27.63
N ILE A 113 -17.27 -3.84 -27.35
CA ILE A 113 -17.66 -3.42 -25.99
C ILE A 113 -18.88 -4.19 -25.47
N TRP A 114 -19.81 -4.54 -26.36
CA TRP A 114 -21.05 -5.22 -25.98
C TRP A 114 -20.82 -6.66 -25.50
N ARG A 115 -19.66 -7.27 -25.80
CA ARG A 115 -19.30 -8.58 -25.23
C ARG A 115 -19.23 -8.53 -23.70
N GLN A 116 -18.92 -7.37 -23.12
CA GLN A 116 -18.89 -7.18 -21.67
C GLN A 116 -20.27 -7.34 -21.00
N ALA A 117 -21.37 -7.29 -21.78
CA ALA A 117 -22.72 -7.60 -21.31
C ALA A 117 -23.08 -9.08 -21.37
N LEU A 118 -22.20 -9.95 -21.87
CA LEU A 118 -22.40 -11.39 -21.82
C LEU A 118 -22.11 -11.89 -20.41
N VAL A 119 -22.93 -12.82 -19.91
CA VAL A 119 -22.88 -13.37 -18.56
C VAL A 119 -23.11 -14.89 -18.64
N PRO A 120 -22.31 -15.74 -17.97
CA PRO A 120 -22.60 -17.17 -17.89
C PRO A 120 -23.98 -17.41 -17.27
N ALA A 121 -24.78 -18.29 -17.86
CA ALA A 121 -26.13 -18.55 -17.37
C ALA A 121 -26.15 -18.92 -15.87
N GLY A 122 -26.95 -18.18 -15.10
CA GLY A 122 -27.10 -18.35 -13.65
C GLY A 122 -25.99 -17.73 -12.80
N ALA A 123 -25.00 -17.04 -13.40
CA ALA A 123 -24.05 -16.22 -12.66
C ALA A 123 -24.68 -14.89 -12.22
N ASP A 124 -24.24 -14.38 -11.08
CA ASP A 124 -24.60 -13.05 -10.58
C ASP A 124 -23.64 -12.01 -11.15
N VAL A 125 -24.19 -10.89 -11.62
CA VAL A 125 -23.42 -9.72 -12.07
C VAL A 125 -22.96 -8.92 -10.86
N LEU A 126 -21.67 -8.56 -10.83
CA LEU A 126 -21.09 -7.63 -9.86
C LEU A 126 -20.89 -6.26 -10.56
N PRO A 127 -21.71 -5.25 -10.25
CA PRO A 127 -21.63 -3.95 -10.92
C PRO A 127 -20.25 -3.30 -10.82
N ASN A 128 -19.86 -2.58 -11.89
CA ASN A 128 -18.61 -1.82 -11.93
C ASN A 128 -18.91 -0.33 -12.18
N GLU A 129 -18.85 0.46 -11.13
CA GLU A 129 -19.07 1.91 -11.21
C GLU A 129 -17.82 2.68 -11.71
N ASN A 130 -16.66 1.99 -11.81
CA ASN A 130 -15.36 2.59 -12.13
C ASN A 130 -14.82 2.14 -13.51
N GLY A 131 -15.55 1.28 -14.21
CA GLY A 131 -15.22 0.79 -15.56
C GLY A 131 -16.43 0.26 -16.30
N THR A 132 -16.23 -0.38 -17.46
CA THR A 132 -17.32 -0.97 -18.26
C THR A 132 -17.46 -2.47 -18.05
N ALA A 133 -16.42 -3.17 -17.60
CA ALA A 133 -16.44 -4.61 -17.35
C ALA A 133 -17.10 -4.90 -15.99
N PRO A 134 -18.29 -5.54 -15.92
CA PRO A 134 -18.76 -6.05 -14.64
C PRO A 134 -17.86 -7.19 -14.16
N GLY A 135 -17.80 -7.39 -12.85
CA GLY A 135 -17.36 -8.67 -12.31
C GLY A 135 -18.48 -9.69 -12.38
N LEU A 136 -18.14 -10.97 -12.16
CA LEU A 136 -19.11 -12.06 -12.19
C LEU A 136 -18.88 -12.96 -10.98
N TYR A 137 -19.95 -13.35 -10.30
CA TYR A 137 -19.94 -14.40 -9.30
C TYR A 137 -20.66 -15.63 -9.84
N VAL A 138 -19.96 -16.76 -9.87
CA VAL A 138 -20.53 -18.05 -10.26
C VAL A 138 -20.63 -18.93 -9.01
N PRO A 139 -21.86 -19.26 -8.55
CA PRO A 139 -22.05 -20.20 -7.45
C PRO A 139 -21.36 -21.55 -7.70
N ALA A 140 -20.87 -22.17 -6.62
CA ALA A 140 -20.27 -23.50 -6.70
C ALA A 140 -21.26 -24.52 -7.26
N ASN A 141 -20.76 -25.44 -8.09
CA ASN A 141 -21.53 -26.53 -8.69
C ASN A 141 -22.80 -26.06 -9.44
N ILE A 142 -22.75 -24.87 -10.04
CA ILE A 142 -23.87 -24.32 -10.81
C ILE A 142 -24.32 -25.24 -11.95
N ASN A 143 -23.37 -25.94 -12.59
CA ASN A 143 -23.64 -27.05 -13.49
C ASN A 143 -23.33 -28.36 -12.75
N PRO A 144 -24.34 -29.17 -12.41
CA PRO A 144 -24.13 -30.44 -11.69
C PRO A 144 -23.22 -31.44 -12.42
N ALA A 145 -23.05 -31.30 -13.75
CA ALA A 145 -22.17 -32.15 -14.53
C ALA A 145 -20.67 -31.77 -14.41
N VAL A 146 -20.38 -30.56 -13.94
CA VAL A 146 -19.01 -30.02 -13.82
C VAL A 146 -18.80 -29.50 -12.38
N PRO A 147 -18.20 -30.31 -11.49
CA PRO A 147 -17.85 -29.87 -10.15
C PRO A 147 -16.99 -28.61 -10.19
N SER A 148 -17.39 -27.59 -9.45
CA SER A 148 -16.75 -26.28 -9.51
C SER A 148 -16.85 -25.53 -8.17
N PRO A 149 -15.80 -24.78 -7.79
CA PRO A 149 -15.83 -23.92 -6.61
C PRO A 149 -16.69 -22.68 -6.85
N HIS A 150 -16.87 -21.88 -5.81
CA HIS A 150 -17.34 -20.51 -5.99
C HIS A 150 -16.31 -19.73 -6.79
N LEU A 151 -16.70 -19.21 -7.96
CA LEU A 151 -15.81 -18.40 -8.80
C LEU A 151 -16.16 -16.92 -8.69
N PHE A 152 -15.15 -16.09 -8.50
CA PHE A 152 -15.26 -14.64 -8.59
C PHE A 152 -14.36 -14.14 -9.71
N LEU A 153 -14.96 -13.65 -10.79
CA LEU A 153 -14.24 -13.06 -11.92
C LEU A 153 -14.23 -11.54 -11.69
N LEU A 154 -13.05 -10.97 -11.51
CA LEU A 154 -12.84 -9.57 -11.16
C LEU A 154 -12.02 -8.85 -12.24
N PRO A 155 -12.26 -7.55 -12.46
CA PRO A 155 -11.50 -6.78 -13.43
C PRO A 155 -10.03 -6.65 -13.00
N GLY A 156 -9.14 -6.42 -13.95
CA GLY A 156 -7.72 -6.19 -13.67
C GLY A 156 -7.45 -4.89 -12.90
N PRO A 157 -7.85 -3.72 -13.41
CA PRO A 157 -7.49 -2.44 -12.80
C PRO A 157 -7.89 -2.34 -11.30
N PRO A 158 -6.96 -2.02 -10.37
CA PRO A 158 -7.26 -1.94 -8.94
C PRO A 158 -8.38 -0.95 -8.59
N ARG A 159 -8.48 0.17 -9.31
CA ARG A 159 -9.56 1.17 -9.14
C ARG A 159 -10.96 0.60 -9.42
N GLU A 160 -11.05 -0.52 -10.12
CA GLU A 160 -12.29 -1.23 -10.44
C GLU A 160 -12.48 -2.43 -9.51
N LEU A 161 -11.43 -3.23 -9.32
CA LEU A 161 -11.46 -4.44 -8.50
C LEU A 161 -11.75 -4.15 -7.03
N GLN A 162 -11.06 -3.18 -6.43
CA GLN A 162 -11.15 -2.92 -4.99
C GLN A 162 -12.56 -2.51 -4.52
N PRO A 163 -13.20 -1.47 -5.11
CA PRO A 163 -14.57 -1.12 -4.72
C PRO A 163 -15.57 -2.23 -5.03
N MET A 164 -15.40 -2.96 -6.14
CA MET A 164 -16.24 -4.10 -6.47
C MET A 164 -16.14 -5.22 -5.42
N PHE A 165 -14.92 -5.49 -4.95
CA PHE A 165 -14.69 -6.47 -3.91
C PHE A 165 -15.42 -6.06 -2.62
N THR A 166 -15.21 -4.83 -2.16
CA THR A 166 -15.80 -4.32 -0.91
C THR A 166 -17.33 -4.29 -0.98
N ASN A 167 -17.90 -3.86 -2.11
CA ASN A 167 -19.33 -3.63 -2.24
C ASN A 167 -20.13 -4.89 -2.58
N PHE A 168 -19.56 -5.83 -3.33
CA PHE A 168 -20.31 -6.97 -3.88
C PHE A 168 -19.73 -8.33 -3.50
N VAL A 169 -18.41 -8.51 -3.56
CA VAL A 169 -17.76 -9.79 -3.19
C VAL A 169 -17.86 -10.03 -1.69
N ALA A 170 -17.53 -9.04 -0.87
CA ALA A 170 -17.52 -9.14 0.60
C ALA A 170 -18.89 -9.58 1.17
N PRO A 171 -20.04 -9.02 0.75
CA PRO A 171 -21.36 -9.54 1.14
C PRO A 171 -21.57 -11.02 0.79
N ILE A 172 -21.10 -11.48 -0.37
CA ILE A 172 -21.21 -12.88 -0.79
C ILE A 172 -20.32 -13.76 0.10
N LEU A 173 -19.07 -13.37 0.35
CA LEU A 173 -18.15 -14.07 1.24
C LEU A 173 -18.71 -14.23 2.65
N ARG A 174 -19.41 -13.21 3.18
CA ARG A 174 -20.10 -13.31 4.48
C ARG A 174 -21.13 -14.43 4.52
N ARG A 175 -21.80 -14.73 3.39
CA ARG A 175 -22.80 -15.79 3.29
C ARG A 175 -22.16 -17.17 3.10
N ILE A 176 -21.14 -17.28 2.25
CA ILE A 176 -20.57 -18.60 1.90
C ILE A 176 -19.50 -19.07 2.89
N ALA A 177 -18.82 -18.16 3.59
CA ALA A 177 -17.78 -18.48 4.57
C ALA A 177 -18.33 -18.65 6.00
N ILE A 178 -19.65 -18.81 6.18
CA ILE A 178 -20.28 -19.03 7.48
C ILE A 178 -19.67 -20.28 8.13
N GLY A 179 -19.20 -20.15 9.36
CA GLY A 179 -18.55 -21.24 10.11
C GLY A 179 -17.03 -21.31 9.96
N SER A 180 -16.42 -20.49 9.10
CA SER A 180 -14.95 -20.37 9.07
C SER A 180 -14.43 -19.88 10.44
N LYS A 181 -13.40 -20.54 10.97
CA LYS A 181 -12.78 -20.18 12.27
C LYS A 181 -12.16 -18.79 12.12
N LYS A 182 -12.86 -17.77 12.62
CA LYS A 182 -12.32 -16.41 12.66
C LYS A 182 -11.13 -16.37 13.61
N VAL A 183 -10.00 -15.91 13.08
CA VAL A 183 -8.80 -15.60 13.86
C VAL A 183 -8.71 -14.09 14.06
N ALA A 184 -8.19 -13.68 15.20
CA ALA A 184 -7.82 -12.29 15.43
C ALA A 184 -6.48 -12.01 14.75
N MET A 185 -6.32 -10.78 14.26
CA MET A 185 -5.05 -10.28 13.74
C MET A 185 -4.80 -8.88 14.29
N ARG A 186 -3.54 -8.62 14.64
CA ARG A 186 -3.04 -7.28 14.95
C ARG A 186 -1.73 -7.06 14.25
N THR A 187 -1.54 -5.83 13.81
CA THR A 187 -0.34 -5.37 13.11
C THR A 187 0.20 -4.14 13.81
N PHE A 188 1.52 -4.08 13.99
CA PHE A 188 2.24 -2.96 14.57
C PHE A 188 3.30 -2.50 13.59
N ARG A 189 3.38 -1.20 13.30
CA ARG A 189 4.47 -0.63 12.51
C ARG A 189 5.49 0.00 13.43
N ILE A 190 6.73 -0.46 13.29
CA ILE A 190 7.86 -0.12 14.15
C ILE A 190 8.82 0.77 13.36
N ALA A 191 9.06 1.98 13.83
CA ALA A 191 9.94 2.92 13.17
C ALA A 191 11.41 2.58 13.45
N ASN A 192 12.23 2.63 12.41
CA ASN A 192 13.68 2.78 12.53
C ASN A 192 14.41 1.67 13.31
N MET A 193 13.82 0.48 13.41
CA MET A 193 14.38 -0.70 14.11
C MET A 193 14.37 -1.90 13.16
N GLY A 194 15.51 -2.58 13.03
CA GLY A 194 15.63 -3.76 12.15
C GLY A 194 14.98 -5.02 12.73
N GLU A 195 14.60 -5.95 11.84
CA GLU A 195 13.89 -7.19 12.20
C GLU A 195 14.60 -8.01 13.27
N SER A 196 15.91 -8.20 13.17
CA SER A 196 16.68 -8.99 14.15
C SER A 196 16.67 -8.40 15.56
N ILE A 197 16.61 -7.07 15.68
CA ILE A 197 16.52 -6.38 16.98
C ILE A 197 15.12 -6.55 17.56
N ILE A 198 14.09 -6.47 16.71
CA ILE A 198 12.70 -6.70 17.12
C ILE A 198 12.52 -8.15 17.56
N GLU A 199 12.94 -9.12 16.73
CA GLU A 199 12.88 -10.54 17.03
C GLU A 199 13.55 -10.87 18.36
N LYS A 200 14.77 -10.35 18.59
CA LYS A 200 15.46 -10.50 19.89
C LYS A 200 14.65 -9.97 21.09
N LYS A 201 13.82 -8.93 20.90
CA LYS A 201 13.04 -8.31 21.97
C LYS A 201 11.72 -9.00 22.26
N ILE A 202 11.07 -9.58 21.25
CA ILE A 202 9.70 -10.09 21.37
C ILE A 202 9.51 -11.55 20.96
N GLY A 203 10.37 -12.12 20.12
CA GLY A 203 10.18 -13.41 19.45
C GLY A 203 9.84 -14.55 20.42
N ASP A 204 10.79 -14.93 21.28
CA ASP A 204 10.62 -16.01 22.26
C ASP A 204 9.40 -15.81 23.17
N LEU A 205 9.14 -14.56 23.57
CA LEU A 205 8.05 -14.23 24.50
C LEU A 205 6.68 -14.34 23.83
N VAL A 206 6.56 -13.89 22.59
CA VAL A 206 5.32 -13.98 21.82
C VAL A 206 5.09 -15.43 21.40
N LEU A 207 6.09 -16.11 20.84
CA LEU A 207 5.98 -17.49 20.38
C LEU A 207 5.72 -18.52 21.51
N ALA A 208 5.97 -18.16 22.77
CA ALA A 208 5.55 -18.96 23.92
C ALA A 208 4.01 -19.00 24.12
N ILE A 209 3.25 -18.11 23.46
CA ILE A 209 1.78 -18.09 23.51
C ILE A 209 1.23 -19.19 22.59
N PRO A 210 0.39 -20.13 23.08
CA PRO A 210 -0.18 -21.17 22.24
C PRO A 210 -1.04 -20.62 21.10
N GLU A 211 -0.98 -21.29 19.94
CA GLU A 211 -1.77 -20.96 18.73
C GLU A 211 -1.53 -19.53 18.18
N ILE A 212 -0.40 -18.89 18.50
CA ILE A 212 0.00 -17.63 17.89
C ILE A 212 0.89 -17.88 16.67
N GLU A 213 0.66 -17.09 15.63
CA GLU A 213 1.56 -16.91 14.50
C GLU A 213 2.16 -15.51 14.62
N LEU A 214 3.48 -15.41 14.52
CA LEU A 214 4.24 -14.16 14.54
C LEU A 214 4.94 -13.99 13.19
N GLY A 215 4.76 -12.84 12.56
CA GLY A 215 5.36 -12.51 11.27
C GLY A 215 5.99 -11.13 11.27
N TYR A 216 7.02 -10.98 10.44
CA TYR A 216 7.76 -9.74 10.21
C TYR A 216 7.74 -9.38 8.73
N CYS A 217 7.65 -8.09 8.43
CA CYS A 217 7.83 -7.58 7.09
C CYS A 217 8.60 -6.26 7.14
N ALA A 218 9.89 -6.33 6.80
CA ALA A 218 10.74 -5.17 6.63
C ALA A 218 10.33 -4.33 5.42
N ARG A 219 10.35 -3.01 5.62
CA ARG A 219 10.25 -2.00 4.56
C ARG A 219 11.34 -0.95 4.82
N PRO A 220 11.67 -0.08 3.85
CA PRO A 220 12.66 0.97 4.06
C PRO A 220 12.28 1.87 5.25
N GLY A 221 13.04 1.75 6.35
CA GLY A 221 12.92 2.59 7.55
C GLY A 221 11.93 2.08 8.60
N GLU A 222 11.28 0.94 8.39
CA GLU A 222 10.31 0.39 9.33
C GLU A 222 10.18 -1.13 9.21
N VAL A 223 9.60 -1.75 10.25
CA VAL A 223 9.22 -3.16 10.23
C VAL A 223 7.77 -3.27 10.66
N GLU A 224 6.98 -4.02 9.89
CA GLU A 224 5.66 -4.46 10.29
C GLU A 224 5.78 -5.76 11.11
N VAL A 225 5.23 -5.77 12.31
CA VAL A 225 5.07 -6.95 13.16
C VAL A 225 3.61 -7.36 13.14
N ARG A 226 3.32 -8.60 12.73
CA ARG A 226 1.97 -9.14 12.65
C ARG A 226 1.82 -10.33 13.60
N VAL A 227 0.73 -10.33 14.36
CA VAL A 227 0.33 -11.46 15.21
C VAL A 227 -1.06 -11.94 14.82
N ILE A 228 -1.20 -13.25 14.64
CA ILE A 228 -2.46 -13.90 14.28
C ILE A 228 -2.72 -15.06 15.23
N GLY A 229 -3.95 -15.22 15.72
CA GLY A 229 -4.31 -16.33 16.61
C GLY A 229 -5.71 -16.19 17.18
N SER A 230 -5.97 -16.83 18.32
CA SER A 230 -7.19 -16.58 19.08
C SER A 230 -7.23 -15.13 19.60
N ALA A 231 -8.42 -14.59 19.86
CA ALA A 231 -8.55 -13.23 20.39
C ALA A 231 -7.78 -13.03 21.72
N VAL A 232 -7.74 -14.07 22.55
CA VAL A 232 -6.98 -14.07 23.81
C VAL A 232 -5.48 -14.06 23.55
N ALA A 233 -4.98 -14.95 22.68
CA ALA A 233 -3.56 -15.04 22.35
C ALA A 233 -3.03 -13.73 21.73
N VAL A 234 -3.79 -13.14 20.81
CA VAL A 234 -3.44 -11.86 20.17
C VAL A 234 -3.41 -10.71 21.18
N THR A 235 -4.31 -10.70 22.16
CA THR A 235 -4.33 -9.68 23.22
C THR A 235 -3.09 -9.79 24.10
N GLN A 236 -2.71 -11.01 24.50
CA GLN A 236 -1.48 -11.26 25.26
C GLN A 236 -0.23 -10.84 24.47
N ALA A 237 -0.15 -11.21 23.19
CA ALA A 237 0.97 -10.83 22.33
C ALA A 237 1.07 -9.31 22.18
N GLN A 238 -0.06 -8.61 22.03
CA GLN A 238 -0.11 -7.15 21.97
C GLN A 238 0.48 -6.49 23.22
N GLU A 239 0.19 -7.01 24.42
CA GLU A 239 0.75 -6.47 25.66
C GLU A 239 2.28 -6.60 25.71
N ILE A 240 2.80 -7.77 25.31
CA ILE A 240 4.25 -8.02 25.21
C ILE A 240 4.89 -7.05 24.22
N ILE A 241 4.34 -6.94 23.01
CA ILE A 241 4.87 -6.10 21.94
C ILE A 241 4.90 -4.63 22.38
N ARG A 242 3.78 -4.13 22.92
CA ARG A 242 3.69 -2.74 23.42
C ARG A 242 4.71 -2.47 24.51
N LYS A 243 4.86 -3.39 25.47
CA LYS A 243 5.81 -3.23 26.58
C LYS A 243 7.27 -3.26 26.12
N LYS A 244 7.61 -4.05 25.10
CA LYS A 244 9.00 -4.28 24.67
C LYS A 244 9.48 -3.31 23.59
N LEU A 245 8.57 -2.82 22.75
CA LEU A 245 8.88 -1.92 21.65
C LEU A 245 8.47 -0.47 21.92
N ASP A 246 7.49 -0.24 22.80
CA ASP A 246 7.12 1.06 23.36
C ASP A 246 7.07 2.19 22.30
N ASN A 247 7.85 3.26 22.50
CA ASN A 247 7.89 4.42 21.60
C ASN A 247 8.35 4.12 20.17
N ALA A 248 8.93 2.95 19.89
CA ALA A 248 9.26 2.54 18.53
C ALA A 248 8.02 2.15 17.72
N ILE A 249 6.92 1.77 18.37
CA ILE A 249 5.63 1.55 17.71
C ILE A 249 5.05 2.92 17.34
N PHE A 250 4.87 3.19 16.05
CA PHE A 250 4.21 4.42 15.61
C PHE A 250 2.76 4.18 15.17
N SER A 251 2.39 2.95 14.81
CA SER A 251 1.03 2.62 14.37
C SER A 251 0.63 1.21 14.80
N ALA A 252 -0.64 1.05 15.16
CA ALA A 252 -1.31 -0.24 15.39
C ALA A 252 -2.58 -0.40 14.52
N SER A 253 -2.69 0.47 13.51
CA SER A 253 -3.88 0.76 12.70
C SER A 253 -3.52 0.84 11.21
N ASP A 254 -2.34 0.34 10.84
CA ASP A 254 -1.74 0.41 9.51
C ASP A 254 -1.46 1.84 8.97
N GLU A 255 -1.63 2.87 9.80
CA GLU A 255 -1.21 4.25 9.52
C GLU A 255 0.29 4.34 9.16
N THR A 256 0.64 5.15 8.15
CA THR A 256 2.02 5.56 7.88
C THR A 256 2.49 6.61 8.89
N LEU A 257 3.79 6.92 8.94
CA LEU A 257 4.26 8.04 9.75
C LEU A 257 3.64 9.38 9.33
N ALA A 258 3.40 9.59 8.04
CA ALA A 258 2.73 10.79 7.55
C ALA A 258 1.31 10.91 8.11
N ASP A 259 0.54 9.80 8.13
CA ASP A 259 -0.80 9.76 8.76
C ASP A 259 -0.75 10.14 10.23
N VAL A 260 0.19 9.53 10.98
CA VAL A 260 0.39 9.79 12.42
C VAL A 260 0.73 11.26 12.67
N LEU A 261 1.60 11.85 11.85
CA LEU A 261 1.96 13.26 11.98
C LEU A 261 0.78 14.17 11.68
N VAL A 262 0.05 13.95 10.58
CA VAL A 262 -1.11 14.77 10.23
C VAL A 262 -2.14 14.74 11.34
N ARG A 263 -2.40 13.56 11.90
CA ARG A 263 -3.31 13.40 13.04
C ARG A 263 -2.79 14.12 14.30
N PHE A 264 -1.56 13.87 14.72
CA PHE A 264 -0.99 14.49 15.92
C PHE A 264 -0.93 16.02 15.84
N LEU A 265 -0.57 16.56 14.67
CA LEU A 265 -0.52 18.00 14.44
C LEU A 265 -1.93 18.61 14.42
N SER A 266 -2.90 17.93 13.78
CA SER A 266 -4.28 18.39 13.72
C SER A 266 -4.91 18.44 15.13
N GLU A 267 -4.72 17.39 15.94
CA GLU A 267 -5.20 17.31 17.32
C GLU A 267 -4.64 18.44 18.21
N ARG A 268 -3.42 18.91 17.91
CA ARG A 268 -2.72 19.95 18.68
C ARG A 268 -2.84 21.36 18.08
N GLY A 269 -3.51 21.52 16.92
CA GLY A 269 -3.56 22.79 16.19
C GLY A 269 -2.17 23.30 15.77
N GLN A 270 -1.23 22.39 15.51
CA GLN A 270 0.15 22.72 15.13
C GLN A 270 0.37 22.58 13.63
N THR A 271 1.35 23.31 13.10
CA THR A 271 1.66 23.34 11.67
C THR A 271 3.07 22.88 11.36
N LEU A 272 3.27 22.37 10.14
CA LEU A 272 4.50 21.83 9.62
C LEU A 272 4.85 22.49 8.28
N ALA A 273 6.13 22.82 8.10
CA ALA A 273 6.73 23.11 6.82
C ALA A 273 7.94 22.20 6.56
N LEU A 274 8.26 21.97 5.29
CA LEU A 274 9.38 21.12 4.86
C LEU A 274 10.37 21.87 3.96
N ALA A 275 11.67 21.68 4.17
CA ALA A 275 12.76 22.15 3.30
C ALA A 275 13.57 20.95 2.80
N GLU A 276 13.47 20.65 1.52
CA GLU A 276 14.01 19.43 0.92
C GLU A 276 15.14 19.74 -0.05
N SER A 277 16.29 19.09 0.14
CA SER A 277 17.35 19.04 -0.86
C SER A 277 17.45 17.61 -1.42
N CYS A 278 18.03 16.68 -0.67
CA CYS A 278 18.32 15.33 -1.17
C CYS A 278 17.09 14.47 -1.45
N THR A 279 15.93 14.83 -0.89
CA THR A 279 14.65 14.13 -1.10
C THR A 279 13.86 14.69 -2.29
N GLY A 280 14.07 15.96 -2.63
CA GLY A 280 13.54 16.57 -3.84
C GLY A 280 12.01 16.67 -3.90
N GLY A 281 11.34 16.89 -2.76
CA GLY A 281 9.88 17.00 -2.67
C GLY A 281 9.18 15.71 -2.20
N PHE A 282 9.94 14.65 -1.93
CA PHE A 282 9.39 13.36 -1.53
C PHE A 282 8.73 13.38 -0.15
N LEU A 283 9.21 14.19 0.81
CA LEU A 283 8.53 14.32 2.10
C LEU A 283 7.20 15.07 1.92
N ALA A 284 7.20 16.14 1.12
CA ALA A 284 5.97 16.86 0.80
C ALA A 284 4.93 15.94 0.14
N ASP A 285 5.34 15.14 -0.85
CA ASP A 285 4.49 14.13 -1.51
C ASP A 285 3.85 13.17 -0.49
N GLN A 286 4.65 12.59 0.42
CA GLN A 286 4.11 11.68 1.43
C GLN A 286 3.10 12.34 2.36
N ILE A 287 3.34 13.58 2.78
CA ILE A 287 2.39 14.32 3.65
C ILE A 287 1.13 14.70 2.87
N THR A 288 1.24 15.16 1.61
CA THR A 288 0.07 15.60 0.83
C THR A 288 -0.82 14.46 0.35
N ASN A 289 -0.31 13.22 0.34
CA ASN A 289 -1.11 12.03 0.10
C ASN A 289 -2.04 11.65 1.27
N VAL A 290 -1.86 12.27 2.46
CA VAL A 290 -2.74 12.05 3.61
C VAL A 290 -3.96 12.97 3.56
N PRO A 291 -5.20 12.43 3.57
CA PRO A 291 -6.41 13.24 3.63
C PRO A 291 -6.41 14.21 4.81
N GLY A 292 -6.69 15.49 4.54
CA GLY A 292 -6.73 16.55 5.57
C GLY A 292 -5.36 17.19 5.87
N ALA A 293 -4.28 16.79 5.19
CA ALA A 293 -2.95 17.38 5.36
C ALA A 293 -2.92 18.91 5.21
N SER A 294 -3.83 19.49 4.42
CA SER A 294 -3.94 20.96 4.25
C SER A 294 -4.22 21.72 5.55
N LYS A 295 -4.69 21.05 6.61
CA LYS A 295 -4.89 21.68 7.93
C LYS A 295 -3.57 21.92 8.68
N VAL A 296 -2.53 21.18 8.35
CA VAL A 296 -1.28 21.15 9.12
C VAL A 296 -0.06 21.46 8.27
N PHE A 297 -0.03 21.06 7.00
CA PHE A 297 1.08 21.26 6.10
C PHE A 297 0.93 22.62 5.38
N VAL A 298 1.79 23.57 5.75
CA VAL A 298 1.68 24.97 5.31
C VAL A 298 2.49 25.23 4.05
N ALA A 299 3.72 24.70 3.97
CA ALA A 299 4.61 24.95 2.84
C ALA A 299 5.69 23.88 2.70
N GLY A 300 6.07 23.58 1.46
CA GLY A 300 7.23 22.80 1.10
C GLY A 300 8.16 23.61 0.20
N TYR A 301 9.45 23.64 0.52
CA TYR A 301 10.48 24.28 -0.31
C TYR A 301 11.47 23.23 -0.78
N VAL A 302 11.61 23.07 -2.10
CA VAL A 302 12.69 22.25 -2.67
C VAL A 302 13.89 23.15 -2.95
N THR A 303 14.78 23.29 -1.98
CA THR A 303 15.98 24.14 -2.08
C THR A 303 17.18 23.34 -2.60
N TYR A 304 17.09 22.92 -3.86
CA TYR A 304 18.00 21.94 -4.44
C TYR A 304 19.43 22.48 -4.69
N SER A 305 19.58 23.77 -4.98
CA SER A 305 20.88 24.44 -5.12
C SER A 305 21.33 25.17 -3.85
N ASN A 306 22.61 25.53 -3.78
CA ASN A 306 23.16 26.35 -2.68
C ASN A 306 22.56 27.75 -2.68
N GLU A 307 22.40 28.34 -3.87
CA GLU A 307 21.78 29.65 -4.07
C GLU A 307 20.35 29.67 -3.53
N GLU A 308 19.59 28.58 -3.76
CA GLU A 308 18.22 28.49 -3.26
C GLU A 308 18.18 28.36 -1.73
N LYS A 309 19.10 27.59 -1.13
CA LYS A 309 19.23 27.53 0.34
C LYS A 309 19.49 28.91 0.93
N ILE A 310 20.40 29.69 0.33
CA ILE A 310 20.73 31.05 0.78
C ILE A 310 19.53 31.98 0.59
N ARG A 311 19.02 32.11 -0.64
CA ARG A 311 17.97 33.06 -1.00
C ARG A 311 16.67 32.81 -0.23
N THR A 312 16.27 31.54 -0.17
CA THR A 312 14.92 31.16 0.25
C THR A 312 14.84 30.74 1.69
N LEU A 313 15.93 30.27 2.31
CA LEU A 313 15.94 29.89 3.73
C LEU A 313 16.84 30.81 4.57
N GLY A 314 17.66 31.66 3.95
CA GLY A 314 18.60 32.50 4.69
C GLY A 314 19.79 31.73 5.25
N VAL A 315 20.14 30.60 4.62
CA VAL A 315 21.37 29.85 4.92
C VAL A 315 22.58 30.76 4.65
N SER A 316 23.57 30.74 5.53
CA SER A 316 24.78 31.54 5.41
C SER A 316 25.66 31.04 4.27
N ARG A 317 26.12 31.96 3.43
CA ARG A 317 27.11 31.66 2.39
C ARG A 317 28.41 31.15 3.03
N GLU A 318 28.84 31.77 4.12
CA GLU A 318 30.04 31.37 4.87
C GLU A 318 29.92 29.94 5.42
N SER A 319 28.73 29.55 5.90
CA SER A 319 28.49 28.18 6.36
C SER A 319 28.60 27.16 5.21
N ILE A 320 28.10 27.49 4.02
CA ILE A 320 28.23 26.62 2.85
C ILE A 320 29.69 26.47 2.44
N GLU A 321 30.45 27.57 2.40
CA GLU A 321 31.87 27.56 2.03
C GLU A 321 32.71 26.77 3.05
N LYS A 322 32.43 26.93 4.35
CA LYS A 322 33.20 26.30 5.42
C LYS A 322 32.86 24.83 5.65
N PHE A 323 31.58 24.47 5.63
CA PHE A 323 31.11 23.14 6.03
C PHE A 323 30.56 22.31 4.88
N GLY A 324 30.32 22.91 3.71
CA GLY A 324 29.64 22.29 2.58
C GLY A 324 28.14 22.13 2.80
N ALA A 325 27.40 21.99 1.69
CA ALA A 325 25.94 21.91 1.68
C ALA A 325 25.35 20.71 2.44
N VAL A 326 26.13 19.63 2.61
CA VAL A 326 25.76 18.43 3.35
C VAL A 326 26.46 18.46 4.70
N SER A 327 25.85 19.10 5.68
CA SER A 327 26.39 19.25 7.04
C SER A 327 25.27 19.53 8.04
N GLU A 328 25.59 19.39 9.32
CA GLU A 328 24.73 19.78 10.44
C GLU A 328 24.32 21.26 10.35
N GLN A 329 25.30 22.13 10.10
CA GLN A 329 25.12 23.58 10.11
C GLN A 329 24.08 23.98 9.05
N ILE A 330 24.22 23.43 7.84
CA ILE A 330 23.29 23.71 6.75
C ILE A 330 21.90 23.12 7.02
N ALA A 331 21.81 21.89 7.54
CA ALA A 331 20.50 21.32 7.90
C ALA A 331 19.78 22.18 8.95
N THR A 332 20.51 22.63 9.98
CA THR A 332 19.99 23.47 11.07
C THR A 332 19.52 24.82 10.55
N GLU A 333 20.36 25.53 9.80
CA GLU A 333 20.02 26.84 9.21
C GLU A 333 18.82 26.72 8.26
N MET A 334 18.72 25.65 7.47
CA MET A 334 17.57 25.37 6.61
C MET A 334 16.29 25.21 7.42
N ALA A 335 16.29 24.38 8.49
CA ALA A 335 15.09 24.10 9.29
C ALA A 335 14.61 25.35 10.04
N GLU A 336 15.53 26.13 10.60
CA GLU A 336 15.20 27.38 11.30
C GLU A 336 14.74 28.47 10.35
N GLY A 337 15.42 28.64 9.22
CA GLY A 337 15.06 29.57 8.17
C GLY A 337 13.67 29.31 7.62
N LEU A 338 13.36 28.05 7.38
CA LEU A 338 12.04 27.58 6.98
C LEU A 338 10.96 27.96 8.00
N ARG A 339 11.17 27.63 9.28
CA ARG A 339 10.20 27.93 10.35
C ARG A 339 9.97 29.43 10.48
N ARG A 340 11.05 30.24 10.47
CA ARG A 340 10.96 31.71 10.53
C ARG A 340 10.16 32.30 9.37
N ARG A 341 10.36 31.80 8.15
CA ARG A 341 9.72 32.34 6.94
C ARG A 341 8.27 31.96 6.80
N THR A 342 7.92 30.76 7.23
CA THR A 342 6.55 30.23 7.10
C THR A 342 5.68 30.51 8.32
N GLY A 343 6.30 30.81 9.47
CA GLY A 343 5.59 30.98 10.74
C GLY A 343 5.01 29.67 11.28
N THR A 344 5.45 28.51 10.78
CA THR A 344 4.93 27.22 11.26
C THR A 344 5.41 26.87 12.66
N THR A 345 4.68 25.98 13.34
CA THR A 345 5.11 25.44 14.63
C THR A 345 6.40 24.61 14.47
N HIS A 346 6.46 23.81 13.40
CA HIS A 346 7.57 22.90 13.12
C HIS A 346 8.10 23.11 11.70
N GLY A 347 9.42 23.03 11.56
CA GLY A 347 10.12 23.02 10.28
C GLY A 347 11.11 21.87 10.24
N ILE A 348 11.03 21.03 9.21
CA ILE A 348 11.99 19.94 8.97
C ILE A 348 12.83 20.28 7.75
N ALA A 349 14.13 20.04 7.82
CA ALA A 349 15.04 20.16 6.69
C ALA A 349 15.85 18.89 6.43
N THR A 350 16.09 18.59 5.14
CA THR A 350 16.92 17.45 4.70
C THR A 350 18.01 17.89 3.72
N THR A 351 19.26 17.53 3.99
CA THR A 351 20.39 17.72 3.07
C THR A 351 21.32 16.52 3.11
N GLY A 352 21.76 16.04 1.95
CA GLY A 352 22.43 14.73 1.84
C GLY A 352 22.90 14.40 0.43
N VAL A 353 23.60 13.27 0.30
CA VAL A 353 24.12 12.74 -0.95
C VAL A 353 23.34 11.48 -1.32
N ALA A 354 22.31 11.61 -2.15
CA ALA A 354 21.44 10.48 -2.52
C ALA A 354 22.06 9.49 -3.53
N GLY A 355 23.21 9.81 -4.13
CA GLY A 355 23.88 8.94 -5.11
C GLY A 355 23.24 8.97 -6.51
N PRO A 356 23.79 8.22 -7.49
CA PRO A 356 24.95 7.33 -7.33
C PRO A 356 26.29 8.08 -7.31
N THR A 357 26.32 9.38 -7.62
CA THR A 357 27.52 10.23 -7.62
C THR A 357 27.43 11.35 -6.59
N GLY A 358 28.50 12.15 -6.46
CA GLY A 358 28.53 13.36 -5.62
C GLY A 358 28.93 13.15 -4.16
N GLY A 359 29.36 11.94 -3.79
CA GLY A 359 29.96 11.67 -2.49
C GLY A 359 31.44 12.03 -2.43
N SER A 360 31.97 12.16 -1.21
CA SER A 360 33.40 12.25 -0.90
C SER A 360 33.78 11.18 0.14
N GLU A 361 35.06 11.04 0.47
CA GLU A 361 35.49 10.13 1.56
C GLU A 361 34.86 10.50 2.91
N GLU A 362 34.75 11.80 3.22
CA GLU A 362 34.14 12.29 4.46
C GLU A 362 32.60 12.21 4.45
N LYS A 363 31.99 12.32 3.27
CA LYS A 363 30.54 12.37 3.06
C LYS A 363 30.17 11.45 1.88
N PRO A 364 30.29 10.13 2.07
CA PRO A 364 30.00 9.17 1.01
C PRO A 364 28.52 9.24 0.59
N VAL A 365 28.25 8.70 -0.60
CA VAL A 365 26.88 8.45 -1.08
C VAL A 365 26.11 7.68 -0.01
N GLY A 366 24.93 8.20 0.36
CA GLY A 366 24.14 7.72 1.49
C GLY A 366 24.21 8.61 2.74
N THR A 367 25.11 9.59 2.79
CA THR A 367 25.18 10.54 3.91
C THR A 367 23.99 11.51 3.88
N VAL A 368 23.32 11.70 5.01
CA VAL A 368 22.24 12.67 5.16
C VAL A 368 22.22 13.31 6.54
N PHE A 369 21.85 14.58 6.58
CA PHE A 369 21.53 15.32 7.78
C PHE A 369 20.05 15.72 7.74
N VAL A 370 19.36 15.45 8.83
CA VAL A 370 17.96 15.81 9.04
C VAL A 370 17.88 16.71 10.25
N ALA A 371 17.25 17.87 10.11
CA ALA A 371 17.06 18.82 11.20
C ALA A 371 15.58 19.12 11.44
N LEU A 372 15.21 19.31 12.71
CA LEU A 372 13.88 19.67 13.18
C LEU A 372 13.98 20.92 14.05
N SER A 373 13.37 22.00 13.57
CA SER A 373 13.18 23.24 14.30
C SER A 373 11.73 23.33 14.78
N SER A 374 11.50 23.56 16.08
CA SER A 374 10.17 23.38 16.69
C SER A 374 9.92 24.37 17.83
N GLY A 375 8.97 25.29 17.64
CA GLY A 375 8.61 26.29 18.63
C GLY A 375 9.82 27.09 19.14
N ASN A 376 10.00 27.17 20.47
CA ASN A 376 11.15 27.82 21.12
C ASN A 376 12.21 26.83 21.61
N GLN A 377 12.12 25.56 21.19
CA GLN A 377 13.08 24.54 21.58
C GLN A 377 14.36 24.64 20.73
N PRO A 378 15.51 24.20 21.25
CA PRO A 378 16.71 24.03 20.44
C PRO A 378 16.42 23.15 19.21
N THR A 379 16.96 23.57 18.06
CA THR A 379 16.89 22.80 16.81
C THR A 379 17.62 21.47 17.03
N ARG A 380 16.92 20.35 16.83
CA ARG A 380 17.51 19.00 16.88
C ARG A 380 17.95 18.61 15.49
N TRP A 381 19.07 17.92 15.38
CA TRP A 381 19.53 17.36 14.11
C TRP A 381 20.12 15.97 14.33
N GLU A 382 20.10 15.15 13.29
CA GLU A 382 20.75 13.84 13.28
C GLU A 382 21.43 13.58 11.92
N LYS A 383 22.59 12.92 11.98
CA LYS A 383 23.31 12.41 10.81
C LYS A 383 22.98 10.93 10.64
N PHE A 384 22.64 10.52 9.42
CA PHE A 384 22.47 9.12 9.06
C PHE A 384 23.35 8.75 7.86
N PHE A 385 23.53 7.44 7.68
CA PHE A 385 24.22 6.85 6.55
C PHE A 385 23.40 5.69 5.99
N PHE A 386 22.92 5.84 4.76
CA PHE A 386 22.07 4.89 4.04
C PHE A 386 22.72 4.54 2.69
N PRO A 387 23.58 3.51 2.64
CA PRO A 387 24.26 3.09 1.41
C PRO A 387 23.30 2.29 0.52
N SER A 388 22.25 2.94 0.03
CA SER A 388 21.21 2.36 -0.81
C SER A 388 21.12 3.08 -2.16
N ASP A 389 20.31 2.55 -3.06
CA ASP A 389 19.92 3.29 -4.26
C ASP A 389 19.17 4.59 -3.87
N ARG A 390 19.07 5.50 -4.86
CA ARG A 390 18.53 6.84 -4.67
C ARG A 390 17.07 6.83 -4.20
N GLU A 391 16.25 5.88 -4.62
CA GLU A 391 14.82 5.84 -4.25
C GLU A 391 14.66 5.35 -2.82
N THR A 392 15.31 4.23 -2.48
CA THR A 392 15.34 3.70 -1.11
C THR A 392 15.93 4.71 -0.13
N PHE A 393 16.97 5.46 -0.54
CA PHE A 393 17.57 6.52 0.27
C PHE A 393 16.51 7.56 0.65
N LYS A 394 15.70 8.03 -0.31
CA LYS A 394 14.66 9.03 -0.03
C LYS A 394 13.61 8.51 0.93
N GLN A 395 13.21 7.24 0.81
CA GLN A 395 12.27 6.59 1.70
C GLN A 395 12.80 6.51 3.13
N LEU A 396 14.07 6.10 3.31
CA LEU A 396 14.74 6.07 4.61
C LEU A 396 14.86 7.47 5.24
N VAL A 397 15.17 8.49 4.45
CA VAL A 397 15.24 9.87 4.91
C VAL A 397 13.87 10.38 5.37
N ALA A 398 12.81 10.12 4.59
CA ALA A 398 11.45 10.50 4.96
C ALA A 398 11.02 9.87 6.29
N GLN A 399 11.28 8.57 6.47
CA GLN A 399 11.01 7.86 7.71
C GLN A 399 11.72 8.47 8.91
N ARG A 400 13.03 8.77 8.80
CA ARG A 400 13.79 9.44 9.87
C ARG A 400 13.26 10.83 10.17
N ALA A 401 12.97 11.62 9.13
CA ALA A 401 12.48 12.97 9.28
C ALA A 401 11.13 13.04 9.98
N PHE A 402 10.19 12.19 9.58
CA PHE A 402 8.89 12.15 10.23
C PHE A 402 8.95 11.58 11.64
N ASP A 403 9.77 10.54 11.87
CA ASP A 403 9.91 9.96 13.21
C ASP A 403 10.57 10.95 14.19
N LEU A 404 11.50 11.78 13.73
CA LEU A 404 12.10 12.85 14.54
C LEU A 404 11.05 13.82 15.09
N LEU A 405 10.09 14.21 14.25
CA LEU A 405 8.96 15.04 14.67
C LEU A 405 7.98 14.26 15.53
N ARG A 406 7.65 13.01 15.19
CA ARG A 406 6.77 12.17 15.99
C ARG A 406 7.28 12.05 17.43
N GLN A 407 8.57 11.75 17.60
CA GLN A 407 9.22 11.67 18.91
C GLN A 407 9.19 13.00 19.68
N ARG A 408 9.16 14.14 18.99
CA ARG A 408 9.02 15.46 19.62
C ARG A 408 7.59 15.73 20.11
N LEU A 409 6.60 15.04 19.54
CA LEU A 409 5.17 15.21 19.85
C LEU A 409 4.66 14.23 20.92
N LEU A 410 5.42 13.17 21.19
CA LEU A 410 5.28 12.28 22.36
C LEU A 410 5.88 12.97 23.59
#